data_AF-A0A7S2WC81-F1
#
_entry.id   AF-A0A7S2WC81-F1
#
_cell.length_a   1.000
_cell.length_b   1.000
_cell.length_c   1.000
_cell.angle_alpha   90.00
_cell.angle_beta   90.00
_cell.angle_gamma   90.00
#
_symmetry.space_group_name_H-M   'P 1'
#
loop_
_entity.id
_entity.type
_entity.pdbx_description
1 polymer ?
#
loop_
_entity_poly.entity_id
_entity_poly.type
_entity_poly.pdbx_seq_one_letter_code
_entity_poly.pdbx_strand_id
1 'polypeptide(L)'
;CQVDGDVWLAPEEVSKIADYLDVSSIDDFRKKYVRAEISPSSSSSSSDGGKLQSWMCLKRKKGSCVFLDASGKCGIYDVRPVQCYTYPFWPSLLEDSEDWMEESVLPDDVALGTDDRHWSPELGGCEGIGRIIDAVAK
;
A
#
# COMPACT_ATOMS: atom_id res chain seq x y z
N CYS A 1 -2.61 -4.86 2.39
CA CYS A 1 -1.26 -5.48 2.39
C CYS A 1 -1.23 -6.96 1.98
N GLN A 2 -2.34 -7.70 2.04
CA GLN A 2 -2.41 -9.13 1.70
C GLN A 2 -3.09 -9.41 0.36
N VAL A 3 -3.93 -8.49 -0.12
CA VAL A 3 -4.48 -8.53 -1.48
C VAL A 3 -3.48 -8.09 -2.53
N ASP A 4 -3.63 -8.62 -3.73
CA ASP A 4 -2.85 -8.22 -4.89
C ASP A 4 -2.96 -6.72 -5.16
N GLY A 5 -1.85 -6.16 -5.63
CA GLY A 5 -1.72 -4.72 -5.84
C GLY A 5 -0.28 -4.27 -5.77
N ASP A 6 0.01 -3.16 -6.44
CA ASP A 6 1.35 -2.61 -6.52
C ASP A 6 1.49 -1.47 -5.53
N VAL A 7 2.60 -1.46 -4.78
CA VAL A 7 2.96 -0.32 -3.94
C VAL A 7 4.15 0.35 -4.61
N TRP A 8 3.90 1.52 -5.19
CA TRP A 8 4.92 2.34 -5.83
C TRP A 8 5.41 3.40 -4.86
N LEU A 9 6.73 3.50 -4.76
CA LEU A 9 7.41 4.48 -3.93
C LEU A 9 7.88 5.64 -4.80
N ALA A 10 7.54 6.85 -4.37
CA ALA A 10 8.22 8.05 -4.83
C ALA A 10 9.68 8.05 -4.34
N PRO A 11 10.60 8.75 -5.02
CA PRO A 11 12.01 8.68 -4.66
C PRO A 11 12.30 9.19 -3.23
N GLU A 12 11.56 10.18 -2.73
CA GLU A 12 11.67 10.68 -1.36
C GLU A 12 11.19 9.64 -0.33
N GLU A 13 10.25 8.78 -0.70
CA GLU A 13 9.79 7.69 0.16
C GLU A 13 10.83 6.56 0.23
N VAL A 14 11.51 6.28 -0.88
CA VAL A 14 12.64 5.33 -0.90
C VAL A 14 13.70 5.75 0.11
N SER A 15 14.11 7.02 0.10
CA SER A 15 15.08 7.55 1.07
C SER A 15 14.61 7.38 2.52
N LYS A 16 13.38 7.82 2.83
CA LYS A 16 12.82 7.72 4.19
C LYS A 16 12.74 6.28 4.70
N ILE A 17 12.31 5.35 3.85
CA ILE A 17 12.19 3.94 4.21
C ILE A 17 13.58 3.31 4.35
N ALA A 18 14.54 3.64 3.48
CA ALA A 18 15.91 3.16 3.59
C ALA A 18 16.58 3.60 4.90
N ASP A 19 16.41 4.87 5.28
CA ASP A 19 16.91 5.42 6.55
C ASP A 19 16.27 4.71 7.75
N TYR A 20 14.94 4.51 7.73
CA TYR A 20 14.21 3.81 8.78
C TYR A 20 14.68 2.35 8.95
N LEU A 21 15.07 1.70 7.85
CA LEU A 21 15.55 0.31 7.84
C LEU A 21 17.06 0.18 8.06
N ASP A 22 17.78 1.28 8.27
CA ASP A 22 19.24 1.34 8.36
C ASP A 22 19.95 0.68 7.16
N VAL A 23 19.42 0.94 5.96
CA VAL A 23 19.97 0.41 4.70
C VAL A 23 20.95 1.41 4.10
N SER A 24 22.24 1.11 4.18
CA SER A 24 23.31 2.05 3.83
C SER A 24 23.47 2.36 2.34
N SER A 25 22.79 1.63 1.44
CA SER A 25 22.84 1.91 -0.01
C SER A 25 21.51 1.64 -0.73
N ILE A 26 21.18 2.49 -1.70
CA ILE A 26 19.97 2.32 -2.52
C ILE A 26 20.04 1.07 -3.38
N ASP A 27 21.22 0.62 -3.78
CA ASP A 27 21.36 -0.63 -4.53
C ASP A 27 21.01 -1.85 -3.66
N ASP A 28 21.33 -1.82 -2.37
CA ASP A 28 20.89 -2.88 -1.45
C ASP A 28 19.40 -2.80 -1.17
N PHE A 29 18.84 -1.58 -1.06
CA PHE A 29 17.40 -1.39 -0.96
C PHE A 29 16.67 -1.99 -2.17
N ARG A 30 17.14 -1.68 -3.38
CA ARG A 30 16.61 -2.25 -4.64
C ARG A 30 16.63 -3.78 -4.60
N LYS A 31 17.80 -4.36 -4.35
CA LYS A 31 18.00 -5.82 -4.33
C LYS A 31 17.10 -6.50 -3.30
N LYS A 32 16.90 -5.90 -2.14
CA LYS A 32 16.11 -6.48 -1.06
C LYS A 32 14.61 -6.32 -1.30
N TYR A 33 14.16 -5.11 -1.61
CA TYR A 33 12.75 -4.74 -1.47
C TYR A 33 12.03 -4.39 -2.77
N VAL A 34 12.73 -4.19 -3.90
CA VAL A 34 12.13 -3.66 -5.13
C VAL A 34 12.01 -4.75 -6.19
N ARG A 35 10.88 -4.80 -6.91
CA ARG A 35 10.63 -5.74 -8.02
C ARG A 35 10.64 -5.09 -9.40
N ALA A 36 10.34 -3.79 -9.47
CA ALA A 36 10.32 -3.02 -10.71
C ALA A 36 10.68 -1.57 -10.42
N GLU A 37 11.23 -0.87 -11.41
CA GLU A 37 11.69 0.51 -11.29
C GLU A 37 11.37 1.27 -12.58
N ILE A 38 10.93 2.52 -12.45
CA ILE A 38 10.70 3.43 -13.58
C ILE A 38 11.63 4.63 -13.37
N SER A 39 12.65 4.74 -14.22
CA SER A 39 13.57 5.87 -14.21
C SER A 39 13.16 6.91 -15.25
N PRO A 40 13.23 8.21 -14.93
CA PRO A 40 13.04 9.25 -15.93
C PRO A 40 14.13 9.14 -17.01
N SER A 41 13.76 9.29 -18.28
CA SER A 41 14.65 9.15 -19.45
C SER A 41 15.81 10.15 -19.52
N SER A 42 15.90 11.08 -18.57
CA SER A 42 16.85 12.20 -18.56
C SER A 42 17.99 12.05 -17.54
N SER A 43 18.07 10.93 -16.80
CA SER A 43 18.97 10.75 -15.66
C SER A 43 20.44 10.47 -16.01
N SER A 44 20.85 10.69 -17.25
CA SER A 44 22.17 10.35 -17.81
C SER A 44 23.35 11.24 -17.36
N SER A 45 23.23 12.07 -16.33
CA SER A 45 24.30 13.04 -15.97
C SER A 45 24.28 13.52 -14.51
N SER A 46 24.21 12.61 -13.55
CA SER A 46 24.47 12.92 -12.13
C SER A 46 25.62 12.06 -11.61
N SER A 47 26.51 12.62 -10.79
CA SER A 47 27.66 11.91 -10.21
C SER A 47 27.24 10.72 -9.31
N ASP A 48 26.01 10.73 -8.79
CA ASP A 48 25.38 9.62 -8.06
C ASP A 48 24.56 8.67 -8.98
N GLY A 49 24.65 8.84 -10.30
CA GLY A 49 24.03 7.99 -11.31
C GLY A 49 22.50 8.10 -11.41
N GLY A 50 21.88 9.17 -10.91
CA GLY A 50 20.42 9.38 -10.98
C GLY A 50 19.59 8.34 -10.21
N LYS A 51 20.25 7.52 -9.39
CA LYS A 51 19.66 6.35 -8.70
C LYS A 51 18.53 6.73 -7.72
N LEU A 52 18.50 7.96 -7.23
CA LEU A 52 17.49 8.45 -6.30
C LEU A 52 16.35 9.22 -6.99
N GLN A 53 16.16 9.07 -8.30
CA GLN A 53 15.08 9.76 -9.03
C GLN A 53 14.03 8.80 -9.60
N SER A 54 14.19 7.49 -9.39
CA SER A 54 13.27 6.50 -9.94
C SER A 54 12.13 6.19 -8.99
N TRP A 55 10.98 5.90 -9.57
CA TRP A 55 9.86 5.29 -8.87
C TRP A 55 10.12 3.80 -8.70
N MET A 56 9.92 3.26 -7.50
CA MET A 56 10.26 1.87 -7.18
C MET A 56 9.03 1.09 -6.71
N CYS A 57 8.73 -0.03 -7.36
CA CYS A 57 7.64 -0.91 -6.95
C CYS A 57 8.14 -1.96 -5.95
N LEU A 58 7.48 -2.06 -4.80
CA LEU A 58 7.84 -3.03 -3.78
C LEU A 58 7.59 -4.48 -4.21
N LYS A 59 8.45 -5.38 -3.74
CA LYS A 59 8.27 -6.83 -3.85
C LYS A 59 7.03 -7.28 -3.09
N ARG A 60 6.52 -8.42 -3.53
CA ARG A 60 5.52 -9.21 -2.82
C ARG A 60 6.07 -10.61 -2.53
N LYS A 61 5.71 -11.17 -1.38
CA LYS A 61 6.03 -12.53 -0.95
C LYS A 61 4.74 -13.27 -0.67
N LYS A 62 4.47 -14.34 -1.41
CA LYS A 62 3.24 -15.15 -1.29
C LYS A 62 1.96 -14.28 -1.28
N GLY A 63 1.84 -13.39 -2.25
CA GLY A 63 0.69 -12.49 -2.36
C GLY A 63 0.68 -11.32 -1.38
N SER A 64 1.59 -11.22 -0.41
CA SER A 64 1.62 -10.09 0.56
C SER A 64 2.76 -9.10 0.30
N CYS A 65 2.61 -7.84 0.69
CA CYS A 65 3.69 -6.84 0.66
C CYS A 65 4.95 -7.34 1.40
N VAL A 66 6.15 -7.03 0.88
CA VAL A 66 7.44 -7.43 1.48
C VAL A 66 7.63 -6.97 2.93
N PHE A 67 6.96 -5.89 3.35
CA PHE A 67 7.04 -5.35 4.71
C PHE A 67 5.93 -5.85 5.63
N LEU A 68 5.03 -6.72 5.17
CA LEU A 68 4.05 -7.34 6.06
C LEU A 68 4.69 -8.49 6.82
N ASP A 69 4.67 -8.41 8.15
CA ASP A 69 5.20 -9.47 9.01
C ASP A 69 4.22 -10.64 9.17
N ALA A 70 4.68 -11.71 9.85
CA ALA A 70 3.86 -12.90 10.08
C ALA A 70 2.69 -12.68 11.04
N SER A 71 2.67 -11.57 11.78
CA SER A 71 1.57 -11.17 12.67
C SER A 71 0.54 -10.29 11.96
N GLY A 72 0.72 -10.00 10.66
CA GLY A 72 -0.16 -9.13 9.88
C GLY A 72 0.11 -7.63 10.09
N LYS A 73 1.25 -7.25 10.67
CA LYS A 73 1.62 -5.86 10.91
C LYS A 73 2.63 -5.37 9.89
N CYS A 74 2.51 -4.09 9.53
CA CYS A 74 3.48 -3.44 8.64
C CYS A 74 4.76 -3.13 9.40
N GLY A 75 5.90 -3.67 8.97
CA GLY A 75 7.20 -3.44 9.59
C GLY A 75 7.75 -2.02 9.38
N ILE A 76 7.16 -1.23 8.48
CA ILE A 76 7.53 0.17 8.20
C ILE A 76 6.36 1.13 8.47
N TYR A 77 5.49 0.80 9.43
CA TYR A 77 4.21 1.51 9.64
C TYR A 77 4.36 3.03 9.78
N ASP A 78 5.40 3.50 10.47
CA ASP A 78 5.67 4.92 10.75
C ASP A 78 6.17 5.70 9.53
N VAL A 79 6.72 5.00 8.54
CA VAL A 79 7.24 5.57 7.29
C VAL A 79 6.54 4.96 6.07
N ARG A 80 5.31 4.47 6.25
CA ARG A 80 4.53 3.88 5.17
C ARG A 80 4.34 4.90 4.03
N PRO A 81 4.40 4.47 2.76
CA PRO A 81 4.23 5.39 1.64
C PRO A 81 2.84 6.00 1.64
N VAL A 82 2.70 7.16 0.99
CA VAL A 82 1.45 7.92 0.85
C VAL A 82 0.34 7.03 0.34
N GLN A 83 0.62 6.18 -0.66
CA GLN A 83 -0.36 5.22 -1.17
C GLN A 83 -0.96 4.35 -0.05
N CYS A 84 -0.13 3.80 0.85
CA CYS A 84 -0.63 3.01 1.97
C CYS A 84 -1.25 3.87 3.09
N TYR A 85 -0.80 5.11 3.24
CA TYR A 85 -1.32 6.02 4.25
C TYR A 85 -2.73 6.54 3.91
N THR A 86 -3.02 6.77 2.64
CA THR A 86 -4.27 7.37 2.18
C THR A 86 -5.36 6.35 1.88
N TYR A 87 -5.06 5.05 1.84
CA TYR A 87 -6.08 4.03 1.71
C TYR A 87 -7.08 4.10 2.88
N PRO A 88 -8.41 3.97 2.65
CA PRO A 88 -9.08 3.70 1.36
C PRO A 88 -9.58 4.96 0.63
N PHE A 89 -9.12 6.16 0.99
CA PHE A 89 -9.50 7.42 0.35
C PHE A 89 -8.73 7.67 -0.96
N TRP A 90 -8.51 6.62 -1.73
CA TRP A 90 -7.91 6.74 -3.06
C TRP A 90 -8.91 7.34 -4.04
N PRO A 91 -8.47 8.21 -4.97
CA PRO A 91 -9.38 8.81 -5.94
C PRO A 91 -10.26 7.80 -6.68
N SER A 92 -9.69 6.64 -7.07
CA SER A 92 -10.43 5.58 -7.75
C SER A 92 -11.59 5.02 -6.94
N LEU A 93 -11.48 4.97 -5.61
CA LEU A 93 -12.55 4.49 -4.72
C LEU A 93 -13.57 5.58 -4.40
N LEU A 94 -13.25 6.85 -4.70
CA LEU A 94 -14.10 8.01 -4.43
C LEU A 94 -14.84 8.50 -5.68
N GLU A 95 -14.50 7.97 -6.86
CA GLU A 95 -15.13 8.32 -8.14
C GLU A 95 -16.55 7.74 -8.25
N ASP A 96 -16.74 6.48 -7.86
CA ASP A 96 -18.03 5.80 -7.86
C ASP A 96 -18.42 5.33 -6.44
N SER A 97 -19.69 5.54 -6.09
CA SER A 97 -20.26 4.98 -4.87
C SER A 97 -20.29 3.44 -4.86
N GLU A 98 -20.35 2.81 -6.04
CA GLU A 98 -20.29 1.35 -6.16
C GLU A 98 -18.90 0.82 -5.76
N ASP A 99 -17.82 1.44 -6.23
CA ASP A 99 -16.43 1.08 -5.85
C ASP A 99 -16.20 1.25 -4.34
N TRP A 100 -16.71 2.34 -3.76
CA TRP A 100 -16.66 2.57 -2.32
C TRP A 100 -17.39 1.48 -1.52
N MET A 101 -18.57 1.07 -2.01
CA MET A 101 -19.37 0.02 -1.38
C MET A 101 -18.74 -1.37 -1.53
N GLU A 102 -18.13 -1.67 -2.69
CA GLU A 102 -17.43 -2.94 -2.94
C GLU A 102 -16.18 -3.09 -2.05
N GLU A 103 -15.47 -2.00 -1.81
CA GLU A 103 -14.30 -1.97 -0.92
C GLU A 103 -14.70 -2.08 0.57
N SER A 104 -15.90 -1.65 0.95
CA SER A 104 -16.38 -1.70 2.33
C SER A 104 -16.58 -3.15 2.81
N VAL A 105 -16.09 -3.44 4.02
CA VAL A 105 -16.33 -4.73 4.70
C VAL A 105 -16.78 -4.52 6.14
N LEU A 106 -17.48 -5.51 6.68
CA LEU A 106 -17.90 -5.51 8.08
C LEU A 106 -16.89 -6.26 8.96
N PRO A 107 -16.79 -5.92 10.25
CA PRO A 107 -16.05 -6.71 11.23
C PRO A 107 -16.62 -8.13 11.37
N ASP A 108 -15.76 -9.08 11.70
CA ASP A 108 -16.10 -10.51 11.83
C ASP A 108 -17.23 -10.82 12.83
N ASP A 109 -17.47 -9.93 13.80
CA ASP A 109 -18.50 -10.08 14.83
C ASP A 109 -19.87 -9.50 14.42
N VAL A 110 -19.97 -8.91 13.23
CA VAL A 110 -21.22 -8.37 12.68
C VAL A 110 -21.87 -9.36 11.71
N ALA A 111 -23.19 -9.56 11.84
CA ALA A 111 -23.95 -10.42 10.95
C ALA A 111 -24.08 -9.81 9.54
N LEU A 112 -23.91 -10.63 8.50
CA LEU A 112 -23.95 -10.19 7.11
C LEU A 112 -25.39 -10.08 6.57
N GLY A 113 -25.67 -9.01 5.84
CA GLY A 113 -26.83 -8.84 4.97
C GLY A 113 -26.61 -9.43 3.57
N THR A 114 -27.42 -9.01 2.60
CA THR A 114 -27.43 -9.57 1.24
C THR A 114 -26.16 -9.24 0.45
N ASP A 115 -25.62 -8.04 0.62
CA ASP A 115 -24.46 -7.52 -0.14
C ASP A 115 -23.24 -7.28 0.75
N ASP A 116 -23.31 -7.66 2.03
CA ASP A 116 -22.23 -7.47 2.98
C ASP A 116 -21.23 -8.63 2.93
N ARG A 117 -19.98 -8.33 3.25
CA ARG A 117 -18.92 -9.33 3.39
C ARG A 117 -17.97 -8.98 4.54
N HIS A 118 -17.34 -9.99 5.11
CA HIS A 118 -16.18 -9.82 5.98
C HIS A 118 -14.90 -9.67 5.15
N TRP A 119 -13.85 -9.19 5.81
CA TRP A 119 -12.53 -9.12 5.20
C TRP A 119 -11.97 -10.54 4.95
N SER A 120 -11.28 -10.73 3.82
CA SER A 120 -10.48 -11.94 3.60
C SER A 120 -9.16 -11.61 2.89
N PRO A 121 -8.10 -12.44 3.03
CA PRO A 121 -6.85 -12.22 2.31
C PRO A 121 -7.00 -12.21 0.78
N GLU A 122 -8.01 -12.91 0.26
CA GLU A 122 -8.29 -13.05 -1.16
C GLU A 122 -9.06 -11.84 -1.73
N LEU A 123 -10.02 -11.30 -0.97
CA LEU A 123 -10.93 -10.24 -1.44
C LEU A 123 -10.57 -8.85 -0.91
N GLY A 124 -9.84 -8.76 0.21
CA GLY A 124 -9.47 -7.49 0.83
C GLY A 124 -10.67 -6.71 1.35
N GLY A 125 -10.61 -5.39 1.19
CA GLY A 125 -11.59 -4.45 1.71
C GLY A 125 -11.12 -3.69 2.96
N CYS A 126 -11.88 -2.66 3.31
CA CYS A 126 -11.64 -1.80 4.46
C CYS A 126 -12.84 -1.76 5.40
N GLU A 127 -12.59 -2.05 6.68
CA GLU A 127 -13.58 -1.90 7.74
C GLU A 127 -13.85 -0.42 8.03
N GLY A 128 -15.09 -0.10 8.40
CA GLY A 128 -15.45 1.22 8.92
C GLY A 128 -15.66 2.31 7.87
N ILE A 129 -15.67 1.95 6.58
CA ILE A 129 -15.94 2.87 5.46
C ILE A 129 -17.27 2.61 4.75
N GLY A 130 -18.23 1.94 5.38
CA GLY A 130 -19.53 1.63 4.77
C GLY A 130 -20.51 2.81 4.66
N ARG A 131 -21.79 2.50 4.46
CA ARG A 131 -22.84 3.50 4.24
C ARG A 131 -22.94 4.48 5.42
N ILE A 132 -22.99 5.78 5.10
CA ILE A 132 -23.16 6.87 6.09
C ILE A 132 -24.44 6.70 6.93
N ILE A 133 -25.48 5.99 6.44
CA ILE A 133 -26.71 5.74 7.19
C ILE A 133 -26.48 4.94 8.49
N ASP A 134 -25.43 4.12 8.57
CA ASP A 134 -25.11 3.36 9.80
C ASP A 134 -24.30 4.19 10.81
N ALA A 135 -23.66 5.29 10.36
CA ALA A 135 -22.89 6.20 11.22
C ALA A 135 -23.77 7.18 12.01
N VAL A 136 -25.05 7.35 11.64
CA VAL A 136 -26.01 8.26 12.29
C VAL A 136 -26.98 7.51 13.21
N ALA A 137 -26.95 6.17 13.22
CA ALA A 137 -27.84 5.32 14.01
C ALA A 137 -27.29 4.92 15.39
N LYS A 138 -26.31 5.67 15.94
CA LYS A 138 -25.83 5.52 17.32
C LYS A 138 -26.22 6.72 18.18
#